data_AF-A0A1H6BKS3-F1
#
_entry.id   AF-A0A1H6BKS3-F1
#
_cell.length_a   1.000
_cell.length_b   1.000
_cell.length_c   1.000
_cell.angle_alpha   90.00
_cell.angle_beta   90.00
_cell.angle_gamma   90.00
#
_symmetry.space_group_name_H-M   'P 1'
#
loop_
_entity.id
_entity.type
_entity.pdbx_description
1 polymer ?
#
loop_
_entity_poly.entity_id
_entity_poly.type
_entity_poly.pdbx_seq_one_letter_code
_entity_poly.pdbx_strand_id
1 'polypeptide(L)'
;MKPQNNSRRSTVRFAIPVVGAMLLAACAEKPQPVVQQPPPKIVEPLPVLVINGMHPGTPEKNKIVAAHIDFSNGTKNTLEYVMFKTTAYTHGGEVVKSKKSGRDHAWLRVAGPFSPGEGSGDKRWDKVWQNDKIACFRIDGAEVIDIQGVVEYYKADQIQLSPAVAALGLCGGAVGQNNLAAQ
;
A
#
# COMPACT_ATOMS: atom_id res chain seq x y z
N MET A 1 38.71 -53.40 19.91
CA MET A 1 38.67 -54.73 20.55
C MET A 1 38.20 -54.55 21.99
N LYS A 2 37.08 -55.20 22.36
CA LYS A 2 36.60 -55.43 23.76
C LYS A 2 37.56 -56.42 24.47
N PRO A 3 37.43 -56.81 25.78
CA PRO A 3 36.41 -56.49 26.81
C PRO A 3 37.00 -56.31 28.25
N GLN A 4 36.13 -56.04 29.24
CA GLN A 4 36.03 -56.72 30.56
C GLN A 4 35.28 -55.80 31.54
N ASN A 5 34.54 -56.24 32.56
CA ASN A 5 33.86 -57.47 32.95
C ASN A 5 33.25 -57.16 34.34
N ASN A 6 32.23 -57.92 34.74
CA ASN A 6 31.79 -58.18 36.12
C ASN A 6 30.96 -57.09 36.83
N SER A 7 29.93 -57.41 37.62
CA SER A 7 29.42 -58.71 38.09
C SER A 7 28.00 -58.51 38.64
N ARG A 8 27.12 -59.47 38.36
CA ARG A 8 25.84 -59.65 39.06
C ARG A 8 26.08 -60.19 40.47
N ARG A 9 25.40 -59.66 41.49
CA ARG A 9 24.85 -60.51 42.57
C ARG A 9 23.47 -60.04 42.99
N SER A 10 22.60 -61.03 43.05
CA SER A 10 21.19 -60.99 43.41
C SER A 10 21.06 -61.37 44.88
N THR A 11 20.18 -60.69 45.63
CA THR A 11 19.49 -61.32 46.77
C THR A 11 18.16 -60.62 47.03
N VAL A 12 17.09 -61.35 46.73
CA VAL A 12 15.69 -61.07 47.06
C VAL A 12 15.44 -61.42 48.53
N ARG A 13 14.75 -60.57 49.30
CA ARG A 13 13.88 -60.99 50.42
C ARG A 13 12.69 -60.04 50.64
N PHE A 14 11.52 -60.56 50.30
CA PHE A 14 10.21 -60.53 51.00
C PHE A 14 9.69 -59.27 51.72
N ALA A 15 8.56 -58.80 51.16
CA ALA A 15 7.25 -58.56 51.79
C ALA A 15 7.09 -57.51 52.90
N ILE A 16 6.16 -56.55 52.69
CA ILE A 16 4.84 -56.42 53.35
C ILE A 16 4.17 -55.14 52.78
N PRO A 17 2.88 -55.17 52.40
CA PRO A 17 2.20 -54.01 51.86
C PRO A 17 1.74 -53.08 52.98
N VAL A 18 2.10 -51.80 52.92
CA VAL A 18 1.45 -50.75 53.72
C VAL A 18 0.64 -49.88 52.78
N VAL A 19 -0.67 -50.04 52.87
CA VAL A 19 -1.68 -49.15 52.30
C VAL A 19 -1.50 -47.79 52.96
N GLY A 20 -0.98 -46.82 52.20
CA GLY A 20 -0.93 -45.41 52.58
C GLY A 20 -1.75 -44.61 51.58
N ALA A 21 -2.92 -44.16 52.01
CA ALA A 21 -3.80 -43.28 51.24
C ALA A 21 -3.07 -41.98 50.89
N MET A 22 -2.73 -41.80 49.60
CA MET A 22 -2.33 -40.49 49.09
C MET A 22 -3.59 -39.63 48.96
N LEU A 23 -3.79 -38.73 49.92
CA LEU A 23 -4.71 -37.62 49.78
C LEU A 23 -4.20 -36.74 48.62
N LEU A 24 -4.91 -36.77 47.50
CA LEU A 24 -4.77 -35.79 46.42
C LEU A 24 -5.17 -34.42 46.96
N ALA A 25 -4.19 -33.61 47.37
CA ALA A 25 -4.40 -32.18 47.56
C ALA A 25 -4.65 -31.56 46.18
N ALA A 26 -5.92 -31.48 45.79
CA ALA A 26 -6.34 -30.70 44.64
C ALA A 26 -6.16 -29.21 44.96
N CYS A 27 -5.14 -28.58 44.38
CA CYS A 27 -5.05 -27.13 44.35
C CYS A 27 -6.22 -26.60 43.51
N ALA A 28 -7.25 -26.10 44.18
CA ALA A 28 -8.30 -25.31 43.55
C ALA A 28 -7.72 -23.94 43.17
N GLU A 29 -7.16 -23.84 41.97
CA GLU A 29 -6.71 -22.58 41.40
C GLU A 29 -7.96 -21.78 40.98
N LYS A 30 -8.23 -20.67 41.68
CA LYS A 30 -9.37 -19.79 41.35
C LYS A 30 -9.23 -19.32 39.90
N PRO A 31 -10.26 -19.45 39.04
CA PRO A 31 -10.21 -18.92 37.70
C PRO A 31 -9.97 -17.42 37.78
N GLN A 32 -8.79 -16.97 37.36
CA GLN A 32 -8.56 -15.55 37.19
C GLN A 32 -9.43 -15.08 36.02
N PRO A 33 -10.19 -13.98 36.16
CA PRO A 33 -10.96 -13.44 35.07
C PRO A 33 -10.00 -13.08 33.94
N VAL A 34 -10.11 -13.79 32.82
CA VAL A 34 -9.37 -13.50 31.60
C VAL A 34 -9.79 -12.11 31.16
N VAL A 35 -8.96 -11.11 31.46
CA VAL A 35 -9.11 -9.76 30.91
C VAL A 35 -8.96 -9.92 29.40
N GLN A 36 -10.08 -9.88 28.67
CA GLN A 36 -10.07 -9.84 27.22
C GLN A 36 -9.32 -8.59 26.80
N GLN A 37 -8.08 -8.74 26.35
CA GLN A 37 -7.38 -7.65 25.69
C GLN A 37 -8.22 -7.27 24.45
N PRO A 38 -8.55 -5.98 24.27
CA PRO A 38 -9.25 -5.56 23.06
C PRO A 38 -8.45 -6.01 21.84
N PRO A 39 -9.12 -6.44 20.75
CA PRO A 39 -8.43 -6.91 19.55
C PRO A 39 -7.37 -5.89 19.12
N PRO A 40 -6.17 -6.32 18.70
CA PRO A 40 -5.16 -5.41 18.22
C PRO A 40 -5.76 -4.60 17.07
N LYS A 41 -5.78 -3.27 17.22
CA LYS A 41 -6.18 -2.36 16.14
C LYS A 41 -5.21 -2.60 14.98
N ILE A 42 -5.71 -3.11 13.87
CA ILE A 42 -4.98 -3.13 12.61
C ILE A 42 -4.81 -1.65 12.22
N VAL A 43 -3.61 -1.11 12.44
CA VAL A 43 -3.27 0.24 11.98
C VAL A 43 -2.99 0.11 10.49
N GLU A 44 -3.94 0.59 9.67
CA GLU A 44 -3.72 0.69 8.23
C GLU A 44 -2.50 1.59 7.99
N PRO A 45 -1.51 1.15 7.18
CA PRO A 45 -0.35 1.97 6.89
C PRO A 45 -0.79 3.29 6.24
N LEU A 46 -0.21 4.41 6.69
CA LEU A 46 -0.52 5.72 6.11
C LEU A 46 -0.22 5.71 4.60
N PRO A 47 -1.07 6.34 3.78
CA PRO A 47 -0.80 6.50 2.35
C PRO A 47 0.47 7.30 2.15
N VAL A 48 1.26 6.98 1.12
CA VAL A 48 2.51 7.70 0.84
C VAL A 48 2.20 9.07 0.23
N LEU A 49 1.27 9.08 -0.72
CA LEU A 49 0.75 10.28 -1.37
C LEU A 49 -0.77 10.23 -1.33
N VAL A 50 -1.40 11.37 -1.09
CA VAL A 50 -2.84 11.55 -1.21
C VAL A 50 -3.12 12.50 -2.37
N ILE A 51 -3.79 12.04 -3.42
CA ILE A 51 -4.13 12.85 -4.60
C ILE A 51 -5.42 13.63 -4.33
N ASN A 52 -5.29 14.94 -4.20
CA ASN A 52 -6.38 15.88 -3.93
C ASN A 52 -7.08 16.35 -5.21
N GLY A 53 -6.35 16.37 -6.33
CA GLY A 53 -6.87 16.74 -7.64
C GLY A 53 -6.01 16.18 -8.76
N MET A 54 -6.62 15.80 -9.87
CA MET A 54 -5.90 15.47 -11.11
C MET A 54 -6.80 15.60 -12.33
N HIS A 55 -6.30 16.20 -13.40
CA HIS A 55 -7.03 16.34 -14.66
C HIS A 55 -6.12 16.73 -15.83
N PRO A 56 -6.46 16.36 -17.08
CA PRO A 56 -5.80 16.95 -18.24
C PRO A 56 -6.13 18.45 -18.31
N GLY A 57 -5.20 19.24 -18.85
CA GLY A 57 -5.49 20.63 -19.23
C GLY A 57 -6.32 20.68 -20.52
N THR A 58 -6.95 21.83 -20.79
CA THR A 58 -7.60 22.06 -22.08
C THR A 58 -6.57 21.99 -23.22
N PRO A 59 -6.88 21.32 -24.35
CA PRO A 59 -6.00 21.29 -25.50
C PRO A 59 -5.67 22.70 -26.02
N GLU A 60 -4.38 22.98 -26.15
CA GLU A 60 -3.85 24.23 -26.71
C GLU A 60 -3.58 24.07 -28.22
N LYS A 61 -2.92 25.08 -28.81
CA LYS A 61 -2.43 25.02 -30.20
C LYS A 61 -1.65 23.73 -30.46
N ASN A 62 -1.83 23.17 -31.65
CA ASN A 62 -1.23 21.90 -32.05
C ASN A 62 -1.65 20.71 -31.17
N LYS A 63 -2.81 20.77 -30.52
CA LYS A 63 -3.39 19.69 -29.71
C LYS A 63 -2.54 19.34 -28.49
N ILE A 64 -1.78 20.33 -28.00
CA ILE A 64 -0.88 20.15 -26.86
C ILE A 64 -1.73 20.11 -25.59
N VAL A 65 -1.51 19.11 -24.75
CA VAL A 65 -2.26 18.93 -23.49
C VAL A 65 -1.30 18.85 -22.32
N ALA A 66 -1.59 19.63 -21.29
CA ALA A 66 -0.90 19.62 -20.00
C ALA A 66 -1.48 18.57 -19.05
N ALA A 67 -0.73 18.20 -18.02
CA ALA A 67 -1.25 17.43 -16.88
C ALA A 67 -1.29 18.33 -15.64
N HIS A 68 -2.34 18.16 -14.84
CA HIS A 68 -2.52 18.81 -13.55
C HIS A 68 -2.62 17.74 -12.45
N ILE A 69 -1.86 17.88 -11.37
CA ILE A 69 -1.90 17.00 -10.19
C ILE A 69 -1.70 17.86 -8.94
N ASP A 70 -2.62 17.73 -7.99
CA ASP A 70 -2.49 18.21 -6.62
C ASP A 70 -2.42 17.00 -5.68
N PHE A 71 -1.40 16.96 -4.82
CA PHE A 71 -1.20 15.89 -3.86
C PHE A 71 -0.72 16.40 -2.51
N SER A 72 -0.89 15.60 -1.47
CA SER A 72 -0.29 15.81 -0.16
C SER A 72 0.71 14.71 0.16
N ASN A 73 1.79 15.08 0.85
CA ASN A 73 2.75 14.12 1.41
C ASN A 73 2.11 13.39 2.60
N GLY A 74 1.84 12.09 2.47
CA GLY A 74 1.31 11.27 3.55
C GLY A 74 2.39 10.52 4.35
N THR A 75 3.66 10.66 3.98
CA THR A 75 4.79 10.05 4.68
C THR A 75 5.16 10.84 5.95
N LYS A 76 6.06 10.26 6.76
CA LYS A 76 6.66 10.95 7.93
C LYS A 76 7.91 11.76 7.59
N ASN A 77 8.43 11.64 6.38
CA ASN A 77 9.66 12.31 5.94
C ASN A 77 9.30 13.49 5.04
N THR A 78 10.18 14.49 4.96
CA THR A 78 10.07 15.55 3.95
C THR A 78 10.48 15.00 2.60
N LEU A 79 9.63 15.17 1.59
CA LEU A 79 9.93 14.74 0.22
C LEU A 79 10.70 15.83 -0.52
N GLU A 80 11.83 15.47 -1.11
CA GLU A 80 12.61 16.33 -2.00
C GLU A 80 12.05 16.28 -3.43
N TYR A 81 11.64 15.10 -3.89
CA TYR A 81 11.05 14.91 -5.22
C TYR A 81 9.89 13.92 -5.22
N VAL A 82 8.94 14.16 -6.11
CA VAL A 82 7.93 13.19 -6.51
C VAL A 82 7.91 13.11 -8.03
N MET A 83 7.91 11.90 -8.56
CA MET A 83 7.89 11.63 -10.00
C MET A 83 6.77 10.65 -10.34
N PHE A 84 5.66 11.18 -10.84
CA PHE A 84 4.49 10.38 -11.19
C PHE A 84 4.67 9.69 -12.53
N LYS A 85 4.36 8.40 -12.60
CA LYS A 85 4.15 7.68 -13.86
C LYS A 85 2.67 7.76 -14.23
N THR A 86 2.36 8.32 -15.39
CA THR A 86 0.97 8.54 -15.81
C THR A 86 0.68 8.00 -17.20
N THR A 87 -0.51 7.45 -17.40
CA THR A 87 -1.02 7.00 -18.70
C THR A 87 -2.32 7.74 -19.04
N ALA A 88 -2.38 8.37 -20.22
CA ALA A 88 -3.56 9.11 -20.69
C ALA A 88 -4.44 8.27 -21.62
N TYR A 89 -5.74 8.58 -21.62
CA TYR A 89 -6.75 7.87 -22.39
C TYR A 89 -7.65 8.83 -23.16
N THR A 90 -8.05 8.44 -24.36
CA THR A 90 -9.13 9.12 -25.08
C THR A 90 -10.49 8.75 -24.50
N HIS A 91 -11.57 9.42 -24.93
CA HIS A 91 -12.94 9.01 -24.59
C HIS A 91 -13.26 7.56 -25.00
N GLY A 92 -12.59 7.04 -26.05
CA GLY A 92 -12.74 5.65 -26.49
C GLY A 92 -11.91 4.65 -25.68
N GLY A 93 -11.18 5.10 -24.65
CA GLY A 93 -10.31 4.24 -23.84
C GLY A 93 -8.96 3.92 -24.49
N GLU A 94 -8.62 4.56 -25.62
CA GLU A 94 -7.34 4.35 -26.30
C GLU A 94 -6.22 5.07 -25.56
N VAL A 95 -5.08 4.41 -25.41
CA VAL A 95 -3.89 5.00 -24.78
C VAL A 95 -3.29 6.11 -25.66
N VAL A 96 -3.00 7.25 -25.04
CA VAL A 96 -2.32 8.37 -25.68
C VAL A 96 -0.86 8.41 -25.26
N LYS A 97 0.03 8.27 -26.24
CA LYS A 97 1.49 8.31 -26.05
C LYS A 97 1.96 9.68 -25.57
N SER A 98 2.93 9.69 -24.66
CA SER A 98 3.65 10.88 -24.24
C SER A 98 4.28 11.57 -25.44
N LYS A 99 4.10 12.88 -25.55
CA LYS A 99 4.67 13.69 -26.63
C LYS A 99 6.19 13.61 -26.67
N LYS A 100 6.83 13.67 -25.50
CA LYS A 100 8.30 13.77 -25.40
C LYS A 100 9.00 12.44 -25.67
N SER A 101 8.48 11.34 -25.11
CA SER A 101 9.14 10.03 -25.17
C SER A 101 8.58 9.09 -26.23
N GLY A 102 7.37 9.36 -26.74
CA GLY A 102 6.64 8.43 -27.61
C GLY A 102 6.17 7.14 -26.91
N ARG A 103 6.34 7.02 -25.59
CA ARG A 103 5.92 5.86 -24.80
C ARG A 103 4.47 6.01 -24.35
N ASP A 104 3.87 4.91 -23.96
CA ASP A 104 2.49 4.86 -23.48
C ASP A 104 2.28 5.59 -22.14
N HIS A 105 3.37 5.88 -21.41
CA HIS A 105 3.36 6.65 -20.18
C HIS A 105 4.24 7.90 -20.27
N ALA A 106 3.91 8.90 -19.44
CA ALA A 106 4.75 10.05 -19.13
C ALA A 106 5.25 9.99 -17.69
N TRP A 107 6.44 10.55 -17.45
CA TRP A 107 6.97 10.76 -16.10
C TRP A 107 6.93 12.25 -15.77
N LEU A 108 6.25 12.59 -14.68
CA LEU A 108 5.95 13.97 -14.27
C LEU A 108 6.65 14.26 -12.95
N ARG A 109 7.78 14.98 -13.01
CA ARG A 109 8.59 15.30 -11.83
C ARG A 109 8.20 16.66 -11.24
N VAL A 110 8.06 16.72 -9.93
CA VAL A 110 7.95 17.94 -9.14
C VAL A 110 9.00 17.94 -8.03
N ALA A 111 9.60 19.10 -7.79
CA ALA A 111 10.54 19.34 -6.70
C ALA A 111 9.79 19.91 -5.48
N GLY A 112 10.21 19.47 -4.30
CA GLY A 112 9.77 19.98 -3.01
C GLY A 112 10.61 21.16 -2.51
N PRO A 113 10.79 21.30 -1.19
CA PRO A 113 10.43 20.32 -0.15
C PRO A 113 8.91 20.20 0.05
N PHE A 114 8.45 18.98 0.38
CA PHE A 114 7.09 18.73 0.85
C PHE A 114 7.14 18.08 2.23
N SER A 115 6.86 18.86 3.27
CA SER A 115 6.82 18.40 4.65
C SER A 115 5.70 17.37 4.87
N PRO A 116 5.74 16.53 5.92
CA PRO A 116 4.64 15.63 6.26
C PRO A 116 3.30 16.38 6.35
N GLY A 117 2.30 15.92 5.62
CA GLY A 117 0.96 16.54 5.51
C GLY A 117 0.88 17.76 4.58
N GLU A 118 2.00 18.26 4.05
CA GLU A 118 2.02 19.42 3.15
C GLU A 118 1.41 19.06 1.79
N GLY A 119 0.54 19.95 1.30
CA GLY A 119 -0.02 19.88 -0.05
C GLY A 119 0.89 20.56 -1.08
N SER A 120 0.97 20.00 -2.28
CA SER A 120 1.71 20.58 -3.38
C SER A 120 1.01 21.79 -4.00
N GLY A 121 -0.32 21.87 -3.85
CA GLY A 121 -1.19 22.67 -4.70
C GLY A 121 -1.26 22.09 -6.11
N ASP A 122 -2.05 22.71 -6.98
CA ASP A 122 -2.21 22.27 -8.37
C ASP A 122 -0.89 22.45 -9.16
N LYS A 123 -0.16 21.35 -9.35
CA LYS A 123 1.06 21.33 -10.15
C LYS A 123 0.73 21.04 -11.59
N ARG A 124 1.31 21.84 -12.48
CA ARG A 124 1.09 21.77 -13.92
C ARG A 124 2.37 21.35 -14.65
N TRP A 125 2.24 20.37 -15.53
CA TRP A 125 3.27 20.00 -16.51
C TRP A 125 2.78 20.33 -17.90
N ASP A 126 3.48 21.22 -18.60
CA ASP A 126 3.15 21.57 -19.97
C ASP A 126 3.60 20.49 -20.97
N LYS A 127 2.90 20.41 -22.10
CA LYS A 127 3.34 19.62 -23.27
C LYS A 127 3.55 18.13 -22.98
N VAL A 128 2.74 17.54 -22.11
CA VAL A 128 2.82 16.11 -21.73
C VAL A 128 2.38 15.23 -22.89
N TRP A 129 1.25 15.59 -23.52
CA TRP A 129 0.67 14.85 -24.64
C TRP A 129 0.38 15.79 -25.82
N GLN A 130 0.14 15.17 -26.99
CA GLN A 130 -0.25 15.87 -28.22
C GLN A 130 -1.46 15.17 -28.86
N ASN A 131 -2.62 15.28 -28.24
CA ASN A 131 -3.88 14.71 -28.69
C ASN A 131 -5.04 15.50 -28.07
N ASP A 132 -5.94 16.01 -28.90
CA ASP A 132 -7.09 16.84 -28.50
C ASP A 132 -8.28 16.01 -28.00
N LYS A 133 -8.20 14.69 -28.06
CA LYS A 133 -9.24 13.76 -27.62
C LYS A 133 -8.97 13.14 -26.25
N ILE A 134 -7.95 13.61 -25.52
CA ILE A 134 -7.67 13.12 -24.16
C ILE A 134 -8.85 13.45 -23.28
N ALA A 135 -9.47 12.42 -22.73
CA ALA A 135 -10.57 12.56 -21.79
C ALA A 135 -10.04 12.67 -20.35
N CYS A 136 -9.04 11.84 -20.02
CA CYS A 136 -8.47 11.79 -18.70
C CYS A 136 -7.13 11.03 -18.68
N PHE A 137 -6.47 10.96 -17.53
CA PHE A 137 -5.28 10.12 -17.32
C PHE A 137 -5.31 9.48 -15.94
N ARG A 138 -4.55 8.38 -15.77
CA ARG A 138 -4.35 7.72 -14.47
C ARG A 138 -2.91 7.89 -13.99
N ILE A 139 -2.71 7.80 -12.68
CA ILE A 139 -1.39 7.61 -12.07
C ILE A 139 -1.17 6.10 -11.91
N ASP A 140 -0.15 5.57 -12.57
CA ASP A 140 0.24 4.16 -12.52
C ASP A 140 1.16 3.84 -11.33
N GLY A 141 1.79 4.89 -10.79
CA GLY A 141 2.70 4.84 -9.65
C GLY A 141 3.49 6.13 -9.51
N ALA A 142 4.33 6.21 -8.50
CA ALA A 142 5.20 7.35 -8.24
C ALA A 142 6.53 6.89 -7.66
N GLU A 143 7.62 7.50 -8.15
CA GLU A 143 8.91 7.48 -7.46
C GLU A 143 8.96 8.69 -6.53
N VAL A 144 9.38 8.45 -5.29
CA VAL A 144 9.52 9.47 -4.25
C VAL A 144 10.96 9.47 -3.76
N ILE A 145 11.50 10.67 -3.58
CA ILE A 145 12.84 10.89 -3.01
C ILE A 145 12.66 11.75 -1.77
N ASP A 146 13.08 11.27 -0.61
CA ASP A 146 13.09 12.07 0.63
C ASP A 146 14.34 12.95 0.75
N ILE A 147 14.36 13.86 1.72
CA ILE A 147 15.47 14.79 1.94
C ILE A 147 16.77 14.10 2.38
N GLN A 148 16.70 12.81 2.75
CA GLN A 148 17.84 11.95 3.04
C GLN A 148 18.38 11.26 1.79
N GLY A 149 17.73 11.45 0.63
CA GLY A 149 18.09 10.85 -0.65
C GLY A 149 17.61 9.41 -0.79
N VAL A 150 16.71 8.93 0.08
CA VAL A 150 16.11 7.60 -0.05
C VAL A 150 15.12 7.62 -1.20
N VAL A 151 15.28 6.68 -2.14
CA VAL A 151 14.45 6.56 -3.33
C VAL A 151 13.55 5.34 -3.22
N GLU A 152 12.24 5.54 -3.31
CA GLU A 152 11.25 4.46 -3.27
C GLU A 152 10.22 4.60 -4.40
N TYR A 153 9.78 3.47 -4.95
CA TYR A 153 8.71 3.44 -5.95
C TYR A 153 7.44 2.83 -5.35
N TYR A 154 6.35 3.56 -5.52
CA TYR A 154 5.02 3.20 -5.03
C TYR A 154 4.09 2.93 -6.21
N LYS A 155 3.36 1.81 -6.14
CA LYS A 155 2.35 1.44 -7.12
C LYS A 155 1.05 2.22 -6.90
N ALA A 156 0.17 2.20 -7.90
CA ALA A 156 -1.11 2.90 -7.85
C ALA A 156 -1.99 2.54 -6.64
N ASP A 157 -1.97 1.29 -6.17
CA ASP A 157 -2.72 0.81 -5.00
C ASP A 157 -2.16 1.30 -3.66
N GLN A 158 -0.94 1.85 -3.65
CA GLN A 158 -0.30 2.46 -2.49
C GLN A 158 -0.42 3.99 -2.48
N ILE A 159 -1.01 4.56 -3.54
CA ILE A 159 -1.29 5.99 -3.69
C ILE A 159 -2.78 6.20 -3.47
N GLN A 160 -3.14 7.00 -2.46
CA GLN A 160 -4.54 7.22 -2.13
C GLN A 160 -5.13 8.32 -3.01
N LEU A 161 -6.34 8.11 -3.52
CA LEU A 161 -7.15 9.16 -4.12
C LEU A 161 -8.06 9.75 -3.03
N SER A 162 -8.17 11.08 -2.98
CA SER A 162 -9.20 11.72 -2.17
C SER A 162 -10.60 11.31 -2.65
N PRO A 163 -11.64 11.35 -1.79
CA PRO A 163 -13.00 11.00 -2.19
C PRO A 163 -13.50 11.78 -3.41
N ALA A 164 -13.13 13.06 -3.51
CA ALA A 164 -13.49 13.91 -4.65
C ALA A 164 -12.90 13.40 -5.96
N VAL A 165 -11.61 13.02 -5.97
CA VAL A 165 -10.95 12.45 -7.15
C VAL A 165 -11.50 11.07 -7.49
N ALA A 166 -11.71 10.21 -6.48
CA ALA A 166 -12.27 8.88 -6.68
C ALA A 166 -13.68 8.92 -7.31
N ALA A 167 -14.50 9.92 -6.95
CA ALA A 167 -15.84 10.11 -7.48
C ALA A 167 -15.88 10.51 -8.96
N LEU A 168 -14.79 11.07 -9.52
CA LEU A 168 -14.70 11.41 -10.95
C LEU A 168 -14.57 10.17 -11.85
N GLY A 169 -14.40 8.98 -11.27
CA GLY A 169 -14.29 7.71 -11.98
C GLY A 169 -12.88 7.43 -12.48
N LEU A 170 -12.57 6.15 -12.65
CA LEU A 170 -11.25 5.71 -13.13
C LEU A 170 -11.14 5.82 -14.65
N CYS A 171 -10.01 6.32 -15.10
CA CYS A 171 -9.67 6.40 -16.52
C CYS A 171 -9.52 5.05 -17.21
N GLY A 172 -10.07 4.96 -18.42
CA GLY A 172 -9.96 3.77 -19.26
C GLY A 172 -10.90 2.66 -18.83
N GLY A 173 -12.20 2.99 -18.75
CA GLY A 173 -13.26 2.04 -18.44
C GLY A 173 -13.13 0.75 -19.24
N ALA A 174 -13.16 -0.37 -18.53
CA ALA A 174 -13.60 -1.62 -19.13
C ALA A 174 -15.02 -1.39 -19.65
N VAL A 175 -15.25 -1.71 -20.91
CA VAL A 175 -16.59 -1.93 -21.46
C VAL A 175 -17.29 -2.94 -20.54
N GLY A 176 -18.34 -2.52 -19.82
CA GLY A 176 -19.31 -3.42 -19.19
C GLY A 176 -19.50 -3.27 -17.67
N GLN A 177 -20.36 -2.33 -17.27
CA GLN A 177 -21.32 -2.55 -16.19
C GLN A 177 -22.66 -1.88 -16.57
N ASN A 178 -23.35 -2.49 -17.53
CA ASN A 178 -24.80 -2.35 -17.65
C ASN A 178 -25.44 -3.39 -16.72
N ASN A 179 -26.45 -2.96 -15.98
CA ASN A 179 -27.46 -3.75 -15.28
C ASN A 179 -27.04 -4.60 -14.06
N LEU A 180 -27.25 -4.05 -12.87
CA LEU A 180 -27.95 -4.78 -11.81
C LEU A 180 -28.97 -3.87 -11.09
N ALA A 181 -30.24 -4.06 -11.48
CA ALA A 181 -31.46 -4.11 -10.65
C ALA A 181 -31.73 -2.93 -9.69
N ALA A 182 -32.80 -2.12 -9.81
CA ALA A 182 -34.21 -2.53 -9.82
C ALA A 182 -34.54 -3.62 -8.79
N GLN A 183 -34.58 -3.24 -7.50
CA GLN A 183 -35.55 -3.72 -6.51
C GLN A 183 -35.88 -2.56 -5.56
#